data_AF-V3ZB91-F1
#
_entry.id   AF-V3ZB91-F1
#
_cell.length_a   1.000
_cell.length_b   1.000
_cell.length_c   1.000
_cell.angle_alpha   90.00
_cell.angle_beta   90.00
_cell.angle_gamma   90.00
#
_symmetry.space_group_name_H-M   'P 1'
#
loop_
_entity.id
_entity.type
_entity.pdbx_description
1 polymer ?
#
loop_
_entity_poly.entity_id
_entity_poly.type
_entity_poly.pdbx_seq_one_letter_code
_entity_poly.pdbx_strand_id
1 'polypeptide(L)' 'SNAARERSRVKTLRTAFLNLQEILPSVPPDTKLSKLDVLVLATTYISHLMKTLD' A
#
# COMPACT_ATOMS: atom_id res chain seq x y z
N SER A 1 -18.97 -5.58 20.32
CA SER A 1 -19.67 -6.47 19.37
C SER A 1 -18.72 -6.91 18.26
N ASN A 2 -19.01 -8.03 17.58
CA ASN A 2 -18.22 -8.48 16.41
C ASN A 2 -18.12 -7.38 15.34
N ALA A 3 -19.21 -6.64 15.11
CA ALA A 3 -19.24 -5.53 14.16
C ALA A 3 -18.23 -4.40 14.47
N ALA A 4 -18.04 -4.06 15.76
CA ALA A 4 -17.05 -3.05 16.14
C ALA A 4 -15.61 -3.52 15.88
N ARG A 5 -15.32 -4.79 16.15
CA ARG A 5 -14.00 -5.38 15.87
C ARG A 5 -13.71 -5.43 14.38
N GLU A 6 -14.68 -5.83 13.56
CA GLU A 6 -14.50 -5.90 12.12
C GLU A 6 -14.29 -4.52 11.48
N ARG A 7 -15.01 -3.49 11.95
CA ARG A 7 -14.75 -2.10 11.53
C ARG A 7 -13.32 -1.66 11.87
N SER A 8 -12.83 -1.98 13.06
CA SER A 8 -11.45 -1.67 13.46
C SER A 8 -10.44 -2.37 12.55
N ARG A 9 -10.64 -3.66 12.28
CA ARG A 9 -9.79 -4.45 11.37
C ARG A 9 -9.73 -3.83 9.96
N VAL A 10 -10.88 -3.46 9.40
CA VAL A 10 -10.95 -2.83 8.08
C VAL A 10 -10.27 -1.45 8.07
N LYS A 11 -10.43 -0.66 9.14
CA LYS A 11 -9.75 0.64 9.28
C LYS A 11 -8.22 0.46 9.30
N THR A 12 -7.72 -0.47 10.10
CA THR A 12 -6.28 -0.80 10.16
C THR A 12 -5.75 -1.22 8.79
N LEU A 13 -6.47 -2.10 8.09
CA LEU A 13 -6.07 -2.55 6.76
C LEU A 13 -6.04 -1.39 5.76
N ARG A 14 -7.05 -0.51 5.79
CA ARG A 14 -7.10 0.67 4.92
C ARG A 14 -5.91 1.60 5.17
N THR A 15 -5.58 1.87 6.43
CA THR A 15 -4.41 2.68 6.78
C THR A 15 -3.11 2.04 6.28
N ALA A 16 -2.95 0.73 6.42
CA ALA A 16 -1.76 0.04 5.90
C ALA A 16 -1.61 0.19 4.38
N PHE A 17 -2.70 0.10 3.62
CA PHE A 17 -2.69 0.33 2.16
C PHE A 17 -2.33 1.78 1.79
N LEU A 18 -2.84 2.77 2.53
CA LEU A 18 -2.51 4.18 2.29
C LEU A 18 -1.03 4.46 2.58
N ASN A 19 -0.52 3.98 3.72
CA ASN A 19 0.89 4.13 4.07
C ASN A 19 1.81 3.44 3.05
N LEU A 20 1.42 2.26 2.54
CA LEU A 20 2.18 1.57 1.49
C LEU A 20 2.17 2.34 0.18
N GLN A 21 1.06 2.99 -0.17
CA GLN A 21 0.97 3.83 -1.35
C GLN A 21 1.83 5.09 -1.23
N GLU A 22 1.84 5.74 -0.07
CA GLU A 22 2.58 7.00 0.18
C GLU A 22 4.09 6.86 -0.05
N ILE A 23 4.65 5.66 0.13
CA ILE A 23 6.08 5.41 -0.09
C ILE A 23 6.44 5.08 -1.55
N LEU A 24 5.47 4.98 -2.46
CA LEU A 24 5.72 4.65 -3.87
C LEU A 24 6.24 5.91 -4.61
N PRO A 25 7.48 5.90 -5.14
CA PRO A 25 8.14 7.12 -5.62
C PRO A 25 7.55 7.70 -6.92
N SER A 26 6.79 6.92 -7.69
CA SER A 26 6.26 7.30 -9.00
C SER A 26 4.74 7.55 -9.01
N VAL A 27 4.15 7.68 -7.82
CA VAL A 27 2.70 7.86 -7.67
C VAL A 27 2.44 9.26 -7.09
N PRO A 28 1.77 10.16 -7.84
CA PRO A 28 1.37 11.45 -7.28
C PRO A 28 0.49 11.28 -6.03
N PRO A 29 0.61 12.14 -5.00
CA PRO A 29 -0.10 11.99 -3.71
C PRO A 29 -1.62 11.84 -3.81
N ASP A 30 -2.25 12.49 -4.79
CA ASP A 30 -3.72 12.46 -4.97
C ASP A 30 -4.22 11.30 -5.84
N THR A 31 -3.31 10.43 -6.29
CA THR A 31 -3.66 9.29 -7.13
C THR A 31 -4.47 8.28 -6.33
N LYS A 32 -5.66 7.91 -6.80
CA LYS A 32 -6.40 6.80 -6.22
C LYS A 32 -5.96 5.50 -6.89
N LEU A 33 -5.20 4.68 -6.16
CA LEU A 33 -4.84 3.34 -6.61
C LEU A 33 -5.83 2.30 -6.09
N SER A 34 -6.03 1.24 -6.88
CA SER A 34 -6.70 0.05 -6.37
C SER A 34 -5.77 -0.71 -5.41
N LYS A 35 -6.32 -1.59 -4.57
CA LYS A 35 -5.50 -2.45 -3.70
C LYS A 35 -4.52 -3.32 -4.50
N LEU A 36 -4.92 -3.77 -5.68
CA LEU A 36 -4.05 -4.57 -6.54
C LEU A 36 -2.88 -3.74 -7.05
N ASP A 37 -3.15 -2.52 -7.55
CA ASP A 37 -2.11 -1.64 -8.09
C ASP A 37 -1.08 -1.27 -7.02
N VAL A 38 -1.53 -0.98 -5.79
CA VAL A 38 -0.62 -0.70 -4.66
C VAL A 38 0.33 -1.88 -4.43
N LEU A 39 -0.18 -3.12 -4.42
CA LEU A 39 0.65 -4.31 -4.20
C LEU A 39 1.62 -4.55 -5.36
N VAL A 40 1.15 -4.45 -6.60
CA VAL A 40 2.00 -4.63 -7.79
C VAL A 40 3.13 -3.61 -7.82
N LEU A 41 2.81 -2.32 -7.64
CA LEU A 41 3.80 -1.26 -7.63
C LEU A 41 4.81 -1.40 -6.49
N ALA A 42 4.35 -1.80 -5.29
CA ALA A 42 5.24 -2.07 -4.17
C ALA A 42 6.21 -3.23 -4.47
N THR A 43 5.74 -4.33 -5.04
CA THR A 43 6.61 -5.46 -5.42
C THR A 43 7.61 -5.07 -6.51
N THR A 44 7.17 -4.28 -7.51
CA THR A 44 8.06 -3.75 -8.54
C THR A 44 9.12 -2.82 -7.94
N TYR A 45 8.74 -1.97 -6.99
CA TYR A 45 9.68 -1.05 -6.36
C TYR A 45 10.72 -1.77 -5.50
N ILE A 46 10.31 -2.76 -4.69
CA ILE A 46 11.24 -3.63 -3.96
C ILE A 46 12.21 -4.31 -4.93
N SER A 47 11.70 -4.88 -6.03
CA SER A 47 12.53 -5.55 -7.04
C SER A 47 13.53 -4.61 -7.71
N HIS A 48 13.15 -3.35 -7.92
CA HIS A 48 14.04 -2.32 -8.43
C HIS A 48 15.15 -2.00 -7.43
N LEU A 49 14.80 -1.74 -6.17
CA LEU A 49 15.77 -1.45 -5.10
C LEU A 49 16.78 -2.58 -4.92
N MET A 50 16.34 -3.85 -4.95
CA MET A 50 17.24 -5.00 -4.87
C MET A 50 18.29 -4.98 -6.00
N LYS A 51 17.87 -4.79 -7.24
CA LYS A 51 18.77 -4.71 -8.40
C LYS A 51 19.73 -3.52 -8.38
N THR A 52 19.33 -2.42 -7.74
CA THR A 52 20.17 -1.20 -7.64
C THR A 52 21.18 -1.29 -6.51
N LEU A 53 20.94 -2.13 -5.51
CA LEU A 53 21.80 -2.30 -4.33
C LEU A 53 22.73 -3.53 -4.41
N ASP A 54 22.47 -4.45 -5.33
CA ASP A 54 23.38 -5.53 -5.74
C ASP A 54 24.56 -4.99 -6.58
#